data_AF-W3AJM5-F1
#
_entry.id   AF-W3AJM5-F1
#
_cell.length_a   1.000
_cell.length_b   1.000
_cell.length_c   1.000
_cell.angle_alpha   90.00
_cell.angle_beta   90.00
_cell.angle_gamma   90.00
#
_symmetry.space_group_name_H-M   'P 1'
#
loop_
_entity.id
_entity.type
_entity.pdbx_description
1 polymer ?
#
loop_
_entity_poly.entity_id
_entity_poly.type
_entity_poly.pdbx_seq_one_letter_code
_entity_poly.pdbx_strand_id
1 'polypeptide(L)' 'MKNVLISRELFLMILKYHLFGIERFDEDIRKGLKDKLHSMERHDTYSKSKTAPTEAEREKSRKEYLDMIGMHQDYRW' A
#
# COMPACT_ATOMS: atom_id res chain seq x y z
N MET A 1 16.85 7.73 5.48
CA MET A 1 15.41 7.67 5.17
C MET A 1 15.19 6.60 4.10
N LYS A 2 14.13 5.78 4.18
CA LYS A 2 13.81 4.82 3.11
C LYS A 2 13.08 5.56 1.98
N ASN A 3 13.44 5.26 0.74
CA ASN A 3 12.80 5.87 -0.43
C ASN A 3 11.52 5.13 -0.78
N VAL A 4 10.50 5.86 -1.22
CA VAL A 4 9.22 5.31 -1.68
C VAL A 4 9.14 5.49 -3.20
N LEU A 5 8.96 4.39 -3.94
CA LEU A 5 8.76 4.43 -5.38
C LEU A 5 7.29 4.71 -5.72
N ILE A 6 7.04 5.75 -6.50
CA ILE A 6 5.73 6.08 -7.09
C ILE A 6 5.84 6.16 -8.61
N SER A 7 4.70 6.12 -9.31
CA SER A 7 4.70 6.30 -10.76
C SER A 7 5.18 7.71 -11.14
N ARG A 8 5.83 7.81 -12.30
CA ARG A 8 6.24 9.11 -12.84
C ARG A 8 5.06 10.07 -13.01
N GLU A 9 3.91 9.54 -13.41
CA GLU A 9 2.68 10.29 -13.57
C GLU A 9 2.20 10.92 -12.26
N LEU A 10 2.10 10.13 -11.19
CA LEU A 10 1.71 10.63 -9.87
C LEU A 10 2.68 11.70 -9.36
N PHE A 11 3.99 11.49 -9.57
CA PHE A 11 4.99 12.49 -9.22
C PHE A 11 4.79 13.82 -9.97
N LEU A 12 4.53 13.77 -11.28
CA LEU A 12 4.27 14.97 -12.07
C LEU A 12 2.96 15.66 -11.67
N MET A 13 1.92 14.91 -11.32
CA MET A 13 0.67 15.48 -10.81
C MET A 13 0.91 16.23 -9.50
N ILE A 14 1.64 15.63 -8.56
CA ILE A 14 2.03 16.26 -7.29
C ILE A 14 2.83 17.55 -7.55
N LEU A 15 3.80 17.52 -8.48
CA LEU A 15 4.54 18.73 -8.88
C LEU A 15 3.62 19.81 -9.44
N LYS A 16 2.71 19.46 -10.35
CA LYS A 16 1.73 20.40 -10.94
C LYS A 16 0.83 21.04 -9.88
N TYR A 17 0.37 20.23 -8.93
CA TYR A 17 -0.48 20.69 -7.84
C TYR A 17 0.26 21.67 -6.92
N HIS A 18 1.42 21.30 -6.40
CA HIS A 18 2.12 22.10 -5.39
C HIS A 18 2.93 23.28 -5.97
N LEU A 19 3.55 23.13 -7.15
CA LEU A 19 4.42 24.17 -7.70
C LEU A 19 3.69 25.12 -8.63
N PHE A 20 2.63 24.66 -9.30
CA PHE A 20 1.91 25.45 -10.31
C PHE A 20 0.47 25.76 -9.92
N GLY A 21 0.00 25.31 -8.73
CA GLY A 21 -1.35 25.57 -8.24
C GLY A 21 -2.45 24.92 -9.08
N ILE A 22 -2.13 23.88 -9.85
CA ILE A 22 -3.12 23.22 -10.73
C ILE A 22 -3.91 22.20 -9.90
N GLU A 23 -5.02 22.64 -9.30
CA GLU A 23 -5.85 21.83 -8.40
C GLU A 23 -6.63 20.71 -9.09
N ARG A 24 -6.71 20.73 -10.43
CA ARG A 24 -7.43 19.74 -11.24
C ARG A 24 -7.08 18.27 -10.93
N PHE A 25 -5.90 18.03 -10.39
CA PHE A 25 -5.39 16.68 -10.10
C PHE A 25 -5.54 16.25 -8.64
N ASP A 26 -6.18 17.03 -7.76
CA ASP A 26 -6.26 16.71 -6.31
C ASP A 26 -6.83 15.31 -6.05
N GLU A 27 -7.94 14.95 -6.72
CA GLU A 27 -8.57 13.64 -6.55
C GLU A 27 -7.66 12.49 -7.02
N ASP A 28 -7.02 12.64 -8.17
CA ASP A 28 -6.10 11.65 -8.74
C ASP A 28 -4.85 11.47 -7.86
N ILE A 29 -4.30 12.58 -7.35
CA ILE A 29 -3.16 12.57 -6.42
C ILE A 29 -3.56 11.84 -5.14
N ARG A 30 -4.70 12.21 -4.54
CA ARG A 30 -5.19 11.60 -3.31
C ARG A 30 -5.40 10.11 -3.49
N LYS A 31 -6.02 9.70 -4.60
CA LYS A 31 -6.22 8.28 -4.92
C LYS A 31 -4.89 7.55 -5.09
N GLY A 32 -3.98 8.07 -5.92
CA GLY A 32 -2.69 7.43 -6.16
C GLY A 32 -1.83 7.29 -4.90
N LEU A 33 -1.86 8.29 -4.01
CA LEU A 33 -1.17 8.23 -2.71
C LEU A 33 -1.81 7.22 -1.75
N LYS A 34 -3.15 7.15 -1.68
CA LYS A 34 -3.87 6.12 -0.90
C LYS A 34 -3.54 4.72 -1.40
N ASP A 35 -3.60 4.51 -2.71
CA ASP A 35 -3.28 3.21 -3.33
C ASP A 35 -1.84 2.79 -3.02
N LYS A 36 -0.90 3.75 -3.05
CA LYS A 36 0.48 3.49 -2.68
C LYS A 36 0.62 3.11 -1.21
N LEU A 37 -0.06 3.82 -0.31
CA LEU A 37 -0.05 3.53 1.11
C LEU A 37 -0.58 2.11 1.39
N HIS A 38 -1.74 1.76 0.83
CA HIS A 38 -2.30 0.41 0.96
C HIS A 38 -1.40 -0.66 0.34
N SER A 39 -0.69 -0.37 -0.75
CA SER A 39 0.29 -1.29 -1.31
C SER A 39 1.47 -1.54 -0.36
N MET A 40 1.94 -0.50 0.34
CA MET A 40 3.03 -0.64 1.31
C MET A 40 2.58 -1.44 2.53
N GLU A 41 1.39 -1.13 3.05
CA GLU A 41 0.79 -1.87 4.17
C GLU A 41 0.62 -3.36 3.82
N ARG A 42 0.06 -3.68 2.65
CA ARG A 42 -0.08 -5.07 2.18
C ARG A 42 1.26 -5.79 2.10
N HIS A 43 2.30 -5.13 1.58
CA HIS A 43 3.64 -5.70 1.49
C HIS A 43 4.22 -6.01 2.88
N ASP A 44 4.04 -5.11 3.83
CA ASP A 44 4.55 -5.27 5.19
C ASP A 44 3.79 -6.37 5.94
N THR A 45 2.47 -6.43 5.82
CA THR A 45 1.63 -7.48 6.41
C THR A 45 1.93 -8.85 5.80
N TYR A 46 2.10 -8.93 4.48
CA TYR A 46 2.55 -10.15 3.81
C TYR A 46 3.93 -10.58 4.33
N SER A 47 4.88 -9.65 4.41
CA SER A 47 6.24 -9.92 4.91
C SER A 47 6.19 -10.47 6.34
N LYS A 48 5.43 -9.83 7.24
CA LYS A 48 5.20 -10.31 8.62
C LYS A 48 4.59 -11.70 8.66
N SER A 49 3.62 -12.00 7.79
CA SER A 49 3.03 -13.35 7.71
C SER A 49 4.05 -14.45 7.40
N LYS A 50 5.17 -14.10 6.74
CA LYS A 50 6.24 -15.03 6.40
C LYS A 50 7.37 -15.05 7.43
N THR A 51 7.70 -13.91 8.02
CA THR A 51 8.92 -13.74 8.83
C THR A 51 8.68 -13.61 10.32
N ALA A 52 7.43 -13.48 10.78
CA ALA A 52 7.14 -13.36 12.22
C ALA A 52 7.72 -14.56 13.01
N PRO A 53 8.17 -14.34 14.26
CA PRO A 53 8.87 -15.36 15.02
C PRO A 53 7.93 -16.47 15.53
N THR A 54 6.67 -16.15 15.78
CA THR A 54 5.68 -17.11 16.31
C THR A 54 4.65 -17.49 15.27
N GLU A 55 4.12 -18.72 15.36
CA GLU A 55 3.08 -19.22 14.45
C GLU A 55 1.77 -18.43 14.59
N ALA A 56 1.41 -18.03 15.82
CA ALA A 56 0.22 -17.23 16.07
C ALA A 56 0.28 -15.85 15.39
N GLU A 57 1.43 -15.18 15.43
CA GLU A 57 1.63 -13.89 14.75
C GLU A 57 1.68 -14.03 13.23
N ARG A 58 2.25 -15.13 12.72
CA ARG A 58 2.23 -15.45 11.28
C ARG A 58 0.80 -15.64 10.80
N GLU A 59 0.01 -16.46 11.50
CA GLU A 59 -1.38 -16.75 11.12
C GLU A 59 -2.27 -15.52 11.27
N LYS A 60 -2.06 -14.67 12.30
CA LYS A 60 -2.74 -13.38 12.43
C LYS A 60 -2.45 -12.47 11.24
N SER A 61 -1.17 -12.26 10.92
CA SER A 61 -0.76 -11.42 9.79
C SER A 61 -1.24 -11.98 8.46
N ARG A 62 -1.31 -13.32 8.32
CA ARG A 62 -1.86 -13.98 7.12
C ARG A 62 -3.35 -13.65 6.95
N LYS A 63 -4.15 -13.76 8.01
CA LYS A 63 -5.58 -13.44 7.97
C LYS A 63 -5.81 -11.96 7.67
N GLU A 64 -5.04 -11.07 8.29
CA GLU A 64 -5.08 -9.62 8.01
C GLU A 64 -4.74 -9.32 6.54
N TYR A 65 -3.72 -9.98 5.99
CA TYR A 65 -3.38 -9.83 4.58
C TYR A 65 -4.51 -10.32 3.66
N LEU A 66 -5.10 -11.48 3.94
CA LEU A 66 -6.20 -12.03 3.14
C LEU A 66 -7.43 -11.13 3.16
N ASP A 67 -7.77 -10.56 4.33
CA ASP A 67 -8.86 -9.59 4.47
C ASP A 67 -8.59 -8.32 3.64
N MET A 68 -7.36 -7.78 3.71
CA MET A 68 -6.94 -6.61 2.92
C MET A 68 -7.03 -6.82 1.41
N ILE A 69 -6.86 -8.05 0.92
CA ILE A 69 -6.98 -8.36 -0.52
C ILE A 69 -8.34 -8.97 -0.91
N GLY A 70 -9.28 -9.10 0.05
CA GLY A 70 -10.62 -9.65 -0.19
C GLY A 70 -10.64 -11.15 -0.50
N MET A 71 -9.67 -11.91 -0.01
CA MET A 71 -9.57 -13.36 -0.23
C MET A 71 -10.16 -14.16 0.94
N HIS A 72 -10.64 -15.37 0.64
CA HIS A 72 -11.17 -16.28 1.66
C HIS A 72 -10.10 -16.64 2.69
N GLN A 73 -10.44 -16.64 3.99
CA GLN A 73 -9.46 -16.89 5.06
C GLN A 73 -8.81 -18.28 4.98
N ASP A 74 -9.51 -19.26 4.41
CA ASP A 74 -9.00 -20.62 4.24
C ASP A 74 -8.09 -20.79 3.03
N TYR A 75 -7.89 -19.75 2.22
CA TYR A 75 -6.98 -19.80 1.09
C TYR A 75 -5.54 -20.09 1.54
N ARG A 76 -4.90 -21.09 0.94
CA ARG A 76 -3.49 -21.48 1.17
C ARG A 76 -2.71 -21.36 -0.14
N TRP A 77 -1.53 -20.74 -0.08
CA TRP A 77 -0.56 -20.64 -1.17
C TRP A 77 0.48 -21.77 -1.14
#